data_AF-A0A7Y5S029-F1
#
_entry.id   AF-A0A7Y5S029-F1
#
_cell.length_a   1.000
_cell.length_b   1.000
_cell.length_c   1.000
_cell.angle_alpha   90.00
_cell.angle_beta   90.00
_cell.angle_gamma   90.00
#
_symmetry.space_group_name_H-M   'P 1'
#
loop_
_entity.id
_entity.type
_entity.pdbx_description
1 polymer ?
#
loop_
_entity_poly.entity_id
_entity_poly.type
_entity_poly.pdbx_seq_one_letter_code
_entity_poly.pdbx_strand_id
1 'polypeptide(L)'
;MRQAAVEALAVAAGDRAAAMLEARCEDESPSVRAAAIRVLLMRRAPQAAQSLLKTLRHRDPEHRMAALSVVERLRLSVLEAHVTIIAGRDPDSRVRSRAARIMQTFGRAAAPAKAAVVSAG
;
A
#
# COMPACT_ATOMS: atom_id res chain seq x y z
N MET A 1 -1.41 -20.60 4.35
CA MET A 1 -0.32 -20.76 5.35
C MET A 1 0.80 -19.72 5.21
N ARG A 2 1.27 -19.36 4.00
CA ARG A 2 2.41 -18.42 3.84
C ARG A 2 2.18 -16.99 4.35
N GLN A 3 0.97 -16.43 4.19
CA GLN A 3 0.64 -15.11 4.73
C GLN A 3 0.72 -15.08 6.27
N ALA A 4 0.18 -16.10 6.94
CA ALA A 4 0.25 -16.22 8.40
C ALA A 4 1.70 -16.31 8.90
N ALA A 5 2.61 -16.92 8.13
CA ALA A 5 4.03 -16.93 8.45
C ALA A 5 4.67 -15.53 8.36
N VAL A 6 4.27 -14.71 7.37
CA VAL A 6 4.72 -13.30 7.28
C VAL A 6 4.18 -12.47 8.44
N GLU A 7 2.94 -12.71 8.85
CA GLU A 7 2.34 -12.04 10.01
C GLU A 7 2.99 -12.49 11.33
N ALA A 8 3.35 -13.77 11.46
CA ALA A 8 4.12 -14.27 12.62
C ALA A 8 5.53 -13.65 12.67
N LEU A 9 6.17 -13.45 11.51
CA LEU A 9 7.45 -12.72 11.41
C LEU A 9 7.32 -11.23 11.77
N ALA A 10 6.11 -10.67 11.78
CA ALA A 10 5.88 -9.31 12.24
C ALA A 10 6.07 -9.15 13.76
N VAL A 11 5.81 -10.22 14.51
CA VAL A 11 5.93 -10.28 15.97
C VAL A 11 7.36 -10.67 16.39
N ALA A 12 8.10 -11.36 15.50
CA ALA A 12 9.48 -11.75 15.76
C ALA A 12 10.44 -10.55 15.66
N ALA A 13 11.19 -10.29 16.74
CA ALA A 13 12.25 -9.29 16.76
C ALA A 13 13.56 -9.84 16.16
N GLY A 14 14.37 -8.96 15.54
CA GLY A 14 15.74 -9.26 15.08
C GLY A 14 15.98 -9.10 13.57
N ASP A 15 17.26 -9.04 13.20
CA ASP A 15 17.74 -8.80 11.83
C ASP A 15 17.44 -9.97 10.89
N ARG A 16 17.44 -11.20 11.42
CA ARG A 16 17.08 -12.41 10.65
C ARG A 16 15.63 -12.37 10.17
N ALA A 17 14.72 -11.80 10.97
CA ALA A 17 13.34 -11.61 10.56
C ALA A 17 13.21 -10.53 9.47
N ALA A 18 14.04 -9.47 9.52
CA ALA A 18 14.04 -8.44 8.47
C ALA A 18 14.51 -9.00 7.12
N ALA A 19 15.62 -9.74 7.08
CA ALA A 19 16.12 -10.38 5.86
C ALA A 19 15.11 -11.40 5.28
N MET A 20 14.44 -12.18 6.13
CA MET A 20 13.39 -13.10 5.69
C MET A 20 12.17 -12.37 5.11
N LEU A 21 11.79 -11.22 5.67
CA LEU A 21 10.70 -10.40 5.16
C LEU A 21 11.05 -9.73 3.83
N GLU A 22 12.29 -9.25 3.67
CA GLU A 22 12.77 -8.71 2.39
C GLU A 22 12.69 -9.73 1.26
N ALA A 23 13.09 -10.97 1.53
CA ALA A 23 12.95 -12.07 0.55
C ALA A 23 11.49 -12.39 0.18
N ARG A 24 10.51 -11.99 1.00
CA ARG A 24 9.07 -12.16 0.72
C ARG A 24 8.46 -11.00 -0.07
N CYS A 25 9.19 -9.90 -0.26
CA CYS A 25 8.76 -8.81 -1.15
C CYS A 25 8.73 -9.24 -2.63
N GLU A 26 9.47 -10.29 -2.99
CA GLU A 26 9.55 -10.88 -4.34
C GLU A 26 8.80 -12.22 -4.45
N ASP A 27 7.93 -12.56 -3.48
CA ASP A 27 7.15 -13.80 -3.51
C ASP A 27 6.19 -13.82 -4.70
N GLU A 28 5.93 -15.00 -5.28
CA GLU A 28 5.00 -15.16 -6.40
C GLU A 28 3.58 -14.69 -6.05
N SER A 29 3.17 -14.84 -4.78
CA SER A 29 1.85 -14.44 -4.31
C SER A 29 1.76 -12.94 -4.03
N PRO A 30 0.86 -12.18 -4.70
CA PRO A 30 0.68 -10.75 -4.45
C PRO A 30 0.30 -10.43 -2.99
N SER A 31 -0.49 -11.30 -2.35
CA SER A 31 -0.90 -11.15 -0.96
C SER A 31 0.29 -11.28 0.00
N VAL A 32 1.22 -12.19 -0.29
CA VAL A 32 2.45 -12.40 0.51
C VAL A 32 3.38 -11.19 0.35
N ARG A 33 3.57 -10.69 -0.88
CA ARG A 33 4.34 -9.45 -1.13
C ARG A 33 3.78 -8.26 -0.35
N ALA A 34 2.47 -8.04 -0.43
CA ALA A 34 1.80 -6.95 0.28
C ALA A 34 1.95 -7.09 1.81
N ALA A 35 1.85 -8.31 2.35
CA ALA A 35 2.07 -8.56 3.77
C ALA A 35 3.52 -8.23 4.19
N ALA A 36 4.51 -8.65 3.39
CA ALA A 36 5.92 -8.42 3.69
C ALA A 36 6.27 -6.92 3.75
N ILE A 37 5.89 -6.17 2.71
CA ILE A 37 6.11 -4.72 2.65
C ILE A 37 5.41 -4.01 3.81
N ARG A 38 4.17 -4.42 4.14
CA ARG A 38 3.42 -3.86 5.27
C ARG A 38 4.17 -4.06 6.59
N VAL A 39 4.66 -5.27 6.85
CA VAL A 39 5.38 -5.58 8.09
C VAL A 39 6.67 -4.78 8.18
N LEU A 40 7.44 -4.66 7.09
CA LEU A 40 8.66 -3.85 7.04
C LEU A 40 8.37 -2.36 7.36
N LEU A 41 7.26 -1.81 6.84
CA LEU A 41 6.84 -0.44 7.14
C LEU A 41 6.42 -0.27 8.60
N MET A 42 5.67 -1.22 9.16
CA MET A 42 5.26 -1.19 10.58
C MET A 42 6.46 -1.23 11.52
N ARG A 43 7.52 -1.95 11.15
CA ARG A 43 8.78 -2.01 11.90
C ARG A 43 9.67 -0.77 11.72
N ARG A 44 9.22 0.23 10.94
CA ARG A 44 9.99 1.43 10.58
C ARG A 44 11.38 1.11 10.01
N ALA A 45 11.50 -0.02 9.30
CA ALA A 45 12.74 -0.36 8.64
C ALA A 45 13.04 0.73 7.58
N PRO A 46 14.22 1.36 7.61
CA PRO A 46 14.52 2.51 6.73
C PRO A 46 14.39 2.16 5.24
N GLN A 47 14.61 0.89 4.87
CA GLN A 47 14.49 0.39 3.50
C GLN A 47 13.04 0.19 3.04
N ALA A 48 12.07 0.16 3.96
CA ALA A 48 10.69 -0.22 3.66
C ALA A 48 9.97 0.81 2.77
N ALA A 49 10.20 2.10 3.01
CA ALA A 49 9.63 3.17 2.20
C ALA A 49 10.15 3.12 0.76
N GLN A 50 11.46 2.92 0.59
CA GLN A 50 12.07 2.79 -0.72
C GLN A 50 11.59 1.54 -1.46
N SER A 51 11.41 0.42 -0.75
CA SER A 51 10.86 -0.82 -1.29
C SER A 51 9.42 -0.64 -1.78
N LEU A 52 8.57 0.04 -1.00
CA LEU A 52 7.20 0.35 -1.42
C LEU A 52 7.19 1.22 -2.69
N LEU A 53 8.01 2.27 -2.74
CA LEU A 53 8.11 3.15 -3.91
C LEU A 53 8.60 2.42 -5.17
N LYS A 54 9.57 1.51 -5.03
CA LYS A 54 10.02 0.64 -6.13
C LYS A 54 8.88 -0.27 -6.61
N THR A 55 8.14 -0.86 -5.67
CA THR A 55 7.02 -1.77 -5.99
C THR A 55 5.88 -1.05 -6.71
N LEU A 56 5.58 0.21 -6.34
CA LEU A 56 4.60 1.06 -7.05
C LEU A 56 4.99 1.35 -8.51
N ARG A 57 6.27 1.23 -8.86
CA ARG A 57 6.81 1.48 -10.22
C ARG A 57 7.22 0.20 -10.94
N HIS A 58 6.92 -0.96 -10.36
CA HIS A 58 7.36 -2.24 -10.91
C HIS A 58 6.72 -2.51 -12.27
N ARG A 59 7.42 -3.20 -13.18
CA ARG A 59 6.94 -3.50 -14.54
C ARG A 59 5.69 -4.37 -14.54
N ASP A 60 5.61 -5.32 -13.62
CA ASP A 60 4.48 -6.22 -13.48
C ASP A 60 3.33 -5.54 -12.71
N PRO A 61 2.11 -5.46 -13.28
CA PRO A 61 0.94 -4.86 -12.63
C PRO A 61 0.58 -5.52 -11.30
N GLU A 62 0.84 -6.82 -11.10
CA GLU A 62 0.50 -7.51 -9.85
C GLU A 62 1.34 -7.02 -8.67
N HIS A 63 2.56 -6.53 -8.93
CA HIS A 63 3.38 -5.87 -7.92
C HIS A 63 2.81 -4.50 -7.56
N ARG A 64 2.41 -3.70 -8.57
CA ARG A 64 1.79 -2.39 -8.34
C ARG A 64 0.47 -2.52 -7.55
N MET A 65 -0.33 -3.53 -7.85
CA MET A 65 -1.55 -3.87 -7.10
C MET A 65 -1.29 -4.23 -5.63
N ALA A 66 -0.24 -5.01 -5.37
CA ALA A 66 0.18 -5.35 -4.02
C ALA A 66 0.59 -4.09 -3.24
N ALA A 67 1.36 -3.20 -3.87
CA ALA A 67 1.78 -1.94 -3.26
C ALA A 67 0.61 -1.00 -2.97
N LEU A 68 -0.33 -0.83 -3.90
CA LEU A 68 -1.55 -0.05 -3.68
C LEU A 68 -2.39 -0.60 -2.52
N SER A 69 -2.44 -1.92 -2.36
CA SER A 69 -3.11 -2.55 -1.21
C SER A 69 -2.45 -2.21 0.13
N VAL A 70 -1.12 -2.06 0.16
CA VAL A 70 -0.39 -1.60 1.35
C VAL A 70 -0.70 -0.12 1.63
N VAL A 71 -0.65 0.72 0.60
CA VAL A 71 -0.94 2.16 0.70
C VAL A 71 -2.32 2.43 1.30
N GLU A 72 -3.35 1.73 0.83
CA GLU A 72 -4.71 1.86 1.35
C GLU A 72 -4.81 1.35 2.80
N ARG A 73 -4.30 0.15 3.06
CA ARG A 73 -4.43 -0.49 4.38
C ARG A 73 -3.72 0.29 5.49
N LEU A 74 -2.56 0.87 5.17
CA LEU A 74 -1.79 1.69 6.10
C LEU A 74 -2.15 3.18 6.04
N ARG A 75 -3.11 3.57 5.19
CA ARG A 75 -3.54 4.96 4.98
C ARG A 75 -2.36 5.93 4.76
N LEU A 76 -1.45 5.56 3.86
CA LEU A 76 -0.24 6.34 3.58
C LEU A 76 -0.56 7.56 2.70
N SER A 77 -1.22 8.57 3.27
CA SER A 77 -1.61 9.82 2.58
C SER A 77 -0.43 10.58 1.98
N VAL A 78 0.78 10.42 2.55
CA VAL A 78 2.02 10.96 1.96
C VAL A 78 2.29 10.48 0.53
N LEU A 79 1.67 9.37 0.10
CA LEU A 79 1.77 8.83 -1.25
C LEU A 79 0.61 9.22 -2.17
N GLU A 80 -0.29 10.12 -1.74
CA GLU A 80 -1.45 10.54 -2.52
C GLU A 80 -1.06 11.03 -3.92
N ALA A 81 -0.04 11.88 -4.04
CA ALA A 81 0.45 12.35 -5.33
C ALA A 81 0.88 11.21 -6.27
N HIS A 82 1.57 10.17 -5.74
CA HIS A 82 1.94 8.99 -6.53
C HIS A 82 0.71 8.18 -6.95
N VAL A 83 -0.26 8.00 -6.05
CA VAL A 83 -1.51 7.28 -6.35
C VAL A 83 -2.31 8.01 -7.44
N THR A 84 -2.34 9.34 -7.42
CA THR A 84 -2.98 10.17 -8.46
C THR A 84 -2.34 9.95 -9.83
N ILE A 85 -1.00 9.94 -9.89
CA ILE A 85 -0.27 9.67 -11.13
C ILE A 85 -0.62 8.28 -11.67
N ILE A 86 -0.66 7.26 -10.81
CA ILE A 86 -1.01 5.88 -11.18
C ILE A 86 -2.44 5.82 -11.72
N ALA A 87 -3.40 6.45 -11.04
CA ALA A 87 -4.80 6.45 -11.47
C ALA A 87 -4.99 7.04 -12.87
N GLY A 88 -4.21 8.06 -13.24
CA GLY A 88 -4.30 8.72 -14.55
C GLY A 88 -3.48 8.08 -15.66
N ARG A 89 -2.36 7.42 -15.34
CA ARG A 89 -1.33 7.08 -16.34
C ARG A 89 -0.83 5.64 -16.32
N ASP A 90 -1.25 4.80 -15.37
CA ASP A 90 -0.80 3.41 -15.36
C ASP A 90 -1.25 2.69 -16.65
N PRO A 91 -0.39 1.90 -17.32
CA PRO A 91 -0.78 1.18 -18.52
C PRO A 91 -1.88 0.13 -18.27
N ASP A 92 -1.91 -0.47 -17.07
CA ASP A 92 -2.91 -1.49 -16.72
C ASP A 92 -4.18 -0.83 -16.16
N SER A 93 -5.33 -1.10 -16.78
CA SER A 93 -6.62 -0.52 -16.39
C SER A 93 -7.07 -0.92 -14.99
N ARG A 94 -6.74 -2.13 -14.53
CA ARG A 94 -7.07 -2.62 -13.18
C ARG A 94 -6.30 -1.83 -12.13
N VAL A 95 -5.03 -1.53 -12.42
CA VAL A 95 -4.19 -0.71 -11.56
C VAL A 95 -4.73 0.73 -11.49
N ARG A 96 -5.10 1.33 -12.64
CA ARG A 96 -5.75 2.65 -12.67
C ARG A 96 -7.02 2.69 -11.82
N SER A 97 -7.93 1.75 -12.01
CA SER A 97 -9.20 1.68 -11.27
C SER A 97 -8.98 1.47 -9.76
N ARG A 98 -8.00 0.65 -9.38
CA ARG A 98 -7.62 0.44 -7.98
C ARG A 98 -7.13 1.73 -7.33
N ALA A 99 -6.22 2.45 -8.00
CA ALA A 99 -5.69 3.72 -7.53
C ALA A 99 -6.78 4.80 -7.40
N ALA A 100 -7.67 4.90 -8.38
CA ALA A 100 -8.82 5.81 -8.33
C ALA A 100 -9.73 5.57 -7.11
N ARG A 101 -9.99 4.30 -6.77
CA ARG A 101 -10.75 3.94 -5.57
C ARG A 101 -10.03 4.36 -4.28
N ILE A 102 -8.72 4.19 -4.21
CA ILE A 102 -7.92 4.61 -3.05
C ILE A 102 -8.00 6.12 -2.85
N MET A 103 -7.94 6.92 -3.92
CA MET A 103 -8.09 8.38 -3.81
C MET A 103 -9.43 8.80 -3.22
N GLN A 104 -10.52 8.09 -3.52
CA GLN A 104 -11.82 8.35 -2.89
C GLN A 104 -11.79 8.12 -1.37
N THR A 105 -10.97 7.16 -0.90
CA THR A 105 -10.81 6.91 0.54
C THR A 105 -9.95 7.96 1.22
N PHE A 106 -8.93 8.51 0.55
CA PHE A 106 -8.13 9.62 1.05
C PHE A 106 -8.93 10.93 1.11
N GLY A 107 -9.70 11.25 0.05
CA GLY A 107 -10.59 12.42 0.03
C GLY A 107 -11.71 12.38 1.07
N ARG A 108 -12.24 11.18 1.40
CA ARG A 108 -13.20 11.00 2.50
C ARG A 108 -12.61 11.23 3.89
N ALA A 109 -11.32 11.00 4.08
CA ALA A 109 -10.63 11.29 5.34
C ALA A 109 -10.30 12.79 5.49
N ALA A 110 -10.25 13.53 4.38
CA ALA A 110 -9.94 14.96 4.34
C ALA A 110 -11.18 15.89 4.30
N ALA A 111 -12.39 15.36 4.09
CA ALA A 111 -13.61 16.18 4.09
C ALA A 111 -13.97 16.61 5.53
N PRO A 112 -14.04 17.92 5.85
CA PRO A 112 -14.61 18.35 7.12
C PRO A 112 -16.10 18.02 7.13
N ALA A 113 -16.57 17.46 8.25
CA ALA A 113 -17.98 17.32 8.54
C ALA A 113 -18.63 18.71 8.64
N LYS A 114 -19.14 19.24 7.52
CA LYS A 114 -20.30 20.15 7.44
C LYS A 114 -20.57 20.52 5.98
N ALA A 115 -21.45 19.75 5.36
CA ALA A 115 -22.36 20.24 4.33
C ALA A 115 -23.78 19.84 4.76
N ALA A 116 -24.24 20.49 5.84
CA ALA A 116 -25.62 20.44 6.29
C ALA A 116 -25.95 21.78 6.92
N VAL A 117 -26.17 22.79 6.07
CA VAL A 117 -27.24 23.76 6.30
C VAL A 117 -27.89 23.98 4.94
N VAL A 118 -28.91 23.16 4.69
CA VAL A 118 -30.00 23.46 3.77
C VAL A 118 -30.87 24.50 4.47
N SER A 119 -31.12 25.60 3.76
CA SER A 119 -32.21 26.58 3.87
C SER A 119 -33.13 26.58 5.10
N ALA A 120 -33.24 27.76 5.72
CA ALA A 120 -34.50 28.45 6.02
C ALA A 120 -34.16 29.95 5.93
N GLY A 121 -34.84 30.79 5.14
CA GLY A 121 -36.27 31.04 5.26
C GLY A 121 -36.41 32.26 6.15
#